data_AF-A7MG02-F1
#
_entry.id   AF-A7MG02-F1
#
_cell.length_a   1.000
_cell.length_b   1.000
_cell.length_c   1.000
_cell.angle_alpha   90.00
_cell.angle_beta   90.00
_cell.angle_gamma   90.00
#
_symmetry.space_group_name_H-M   'P 1'
#
loop_
_entity.id
_entity.type
_entity.pdbx_description
1 polymer ?
#
loop_
_entity_poly.entity_id
_entity_poly.type
_entity_poly.pdbx_seq_one_letter_code
_entity_poly.pdbx_strand_id
1 'polypeptide(L)'
;MLRTKFTHYEDDTIYFLYVTQNIRIETDGTSNLEIQRRSSFKAEPLDTNRYLTIEDDEAAMFQEELINPDLEDMIKAVKLFTRLMDELCES
;
A
#
# COMPACT_ATOMS: atom_id res chain seq x y z
N MET A 1 -4.58 -4.00 11.00
CA MET A 1 -4.97 -5.10 10.08
C MET A 1 -4.86 -4.53 8.70
N LEU A 2 -3.95 -5.08 7.89
CA LEU A 2 -3.76 -4.68 6.50
C LEU A 2 -4.68 -5.53 5.61
N ARG A 3 -5.41 -4.91 4.69
CA ARG A 3 -6.20 -5.62 3.68
C ARG A 3 -6.08 -4.90 2.35
N THR A 4 -5.60 -5.63 1.35
CA THR A 4 -5.50 -5.15 -0.02
C THR A 4 -6.34 -6.03 -0.94
N LYS A 5 -7.05 -5.42 -1.89
CA LYS A 5 -7.73 -6.10 -2.99
C LYS A 5 -7.58 -5.29 -4.26
N PHE A 6 -7.35 -6.01 -5.36
CA PHE A 6 -7.28 -5.46 -6.69
C PHE A 6 -8.00 -6.41 -7.65
N THR A 7 -8.94 -5.87 -8.43
CA THR A 7 -9.70 -6.62 -9.43
C THR A 7 -9.79 -5.80 -10.70
N HIS A 8 -9.44 -6.40 -11.84
CA HIS A 8 -9.67 -5.83 -13.16
C HIS A 8 -10.91 -6.48 -13.77
N TYR A 9 -11.82 -5.68 -14.29
CA TYR A 9 -13.02 -6.15 -14.99
C TYR A 9 -12.79 -6.15 -16.50
N GLU A 10 -13.71 -6.75 -17.26
CA GLU A 10 -13.63 -6.85 -18.73
C GLU A 10 -13.89 -5.51 -19.44
N ASP A 11 -14.50 -4.55 -18.75
CA ASP A 11 -14.82 -3.21 -19.25
C ASP A 11 -13.72 -2.18 -18.95
N ASP A 12 -12.51 -2.66 -18.67
CA ASP A 12 -11.34 -1.87 -18.24
C ASP A 12 -11.53 -1.09 -16.93
N THR A 13 -12.60 -1.33 -16.18
CA THR A 13 -12.76 -0.77 -14.84
C THR A 13 -11.91 -1.54 -13.83
N ILE A 14 -11.41 -0.82 -12.82
CA ILE A 14 -10.54 -1.37 -11.79
C ILE A 14 -11.18 -1.13 -10.44
N TYR A 15 -11.44 -2.20 -9.70
CA TYR A 15 -11.72 -2.12 -8.28
C TYR A 15 -10.42 -2.21 -7.49
N PHE A 16 -10.22 -1.25 -6.60
CA PHE A 16 -9.09 -1.24 -5.68
C PHE A 16 -9.59 -0.94 -4.28
N LEU A 17 -9.05 -1.66 -3.31
CA LEU A 17 -9.30 -1.43 -1.88
C LEU A 17 -7.99 -1.65 -1.12
N TYR A 18 -7.62 -0.65 -0.34
CA TYR A 18 -6.48 -0.67 0.55
C TYR A 18 -6.91 -0.18 1.93
N VAL A 19 -6.77 -1.03 2.95
CA VAL A 19 -7.20 -0.72 4.31
C VAL A 19 -6.06 -1.00 5.28
N THR A 20 -5.71 0.03 6.05
CA THR A 20 -4.77 -0.02 7.16
C THR A 20 -5.49 0.19 8.48
N GLN A 21 -4.75 0.33 9.58
CA GLN A 21 -5.31 0.76 10.85
C GLN A 21 -5.84 2.20 10.86
N ASN A 22 -5.32 3.05 9.96
CA ASN A 22 -5.51 4.50 9.99
C ASN A 22 -6.24 5.04 8.78
N ILE A 23 -6.12 4.36 7.63
CA ILE A 23 -6.69 4.81 6.38
C ILE A 23 -7.39 3.67 5.65
N ARG A 24 -8.38 4.05 4.85
CA ARG A 24 -9.02 3.22 3.85
C ARG A 24 -9.01 3.99 2.55
N ILE A 25 -8.49 3.39 1.50
CA ILE A 25 -8.45 3.94 0.16
C ILE A 25 -9.21 2.98 -0.74
N GLU A 26 -10.10 3.49 -1.58
CA GLU A 26 -10.80 2.64 -2.54
C GLU A 26 -11.16 3.35 -3.84
N THR A 27 -11.42 2.56 -4.87
CA THR A 27 -12.22 2.96 -6.03
C THR A 27 -13.17 1.81 -6.38
N ASP A 28 -14.39 2.19 -6.77
CA ASP A 28 -15.43 1.26 -7.24
C ASP A 28 -15.33 0.95 -8.74
N GLY A 29 -14.29 1.44 -9.42
CA GLY A 29 -14.10 1.29 -10.86
C GLY A 29 -14.83 2.33 -11.72
N THR A 30 -15.75 3.11 -11.13
CA THR A 30 -16.49 4.19 -11.80
C THR A 30 -16.17 5.59 -11.27
N SER A 31 -15.70 5.66 -10.03
CA SER A 31 -15.39 6.88 -9.29
C SER A 31 -13.88 7.12 -9.19
N ASN A 32 -13.50 8.38 -8.97
CA ASN A 32 -12.14 8.71 -8.56
C ASN A 32 -11.79 7.98 -7.25
N LEU A 33 -10.50 7.77 -6.99
CA LEU A 33 -10.00 7.25 -5.72
C LEU A 33 -10.59 8.05 -4.56
N GLU A 34 -10.98 7.37 -3.49
CA GLU A 34 -11.41 8.00 -2.24
C GLU A 34 -10.50 7.58 -1.10
N ILE A 35 -10.24 8.50 -0.17
CA ILE A 35 -9.56 8.20 1.09
C ILE A 35 -10.48 8.50 2.26
N GLN A 36 -10.49 7.57 3.22
CA GLN A 36 -11.14 7.72 4.51
C GLN A 36 -10.09 7.56 5.60
N ARG A 37 -9.92 8.58 6.44
CA ARG A 37 -9.07 8.49 7.62
C ARG A 37 -9.91 8.06 8.83
N ARG A 38 -9.37 7.17 9.65
CA ARG A 38 -10.03 6.69 10.87
C ARG A 38 -10.32 7.82 11.87
N SER A 39 -9.53 8.89 11.85
CA SER A 39 -9.75 10.06 12.71
C SER A 39 -11.02 10.84 12.38
N SER A 40 -11.44 10.86 11.11
CA SER A 40 -12.59 11.66 10.65
C SER A 40 -13.78 10.81 10.20
N PHE A 41 -13.55 9.54 9.84
CA PHE A 41 -14.49 8.64 9.17
C PHE A 41 -15.13 9.23 7.90
N LYS A 42 -14.65 10.38 7.42
CA LYS A 42 -15.13 11.04 6.23
C LYS A 42 -14.34 10.56 5.03
N ALA A 43 -15.04 10.06 4.02
CA ALA A 43 -14.47 9.80 2.71
C ALA A 43 -14.30 11.14 1.96
N GLU A 44 -13.14 11.33 1.36
CA GLU A 44 -12.85 12.47 0.50
C GLU A 44 -12.20 11.99 -0.80
N PRO A 45 -12.46 12.70 -1.92
CA PRO A 45 -11.78 12.39 -3.17
C PRO A 45 -10.27 12.51 -3.00
N LEU A 46 -9.56 11.48 -3.44
CA LEU A 46 -8.12 11.40 -3.47
C LEU A 46 -7.67 11.46 -4.92
N ASP A 47 -6.97 12.53 -5.28
CA ASP A 47 -6.25 12.60 -6.55
C ASP A 47 -5.15 11.52 -6.58
N THR A 48 -5.05 10.78 -7.68
CA THR A 48 -4.06 9.73 -7.90
C THR A 48 -2.62 10.25 -7.74
N ASN A 49 -2.35 11.52 -8.07
CA ASN A 49 -1.04 12.12 -7.81
C ASN A 49 -0.79 12.37 -6.32
N ARG A 50 -1.85 12.70 -5.56
CA ARG A 50 -1.77 12.88 -4.10
C ARG A 50 -1.71 11.55 -3.36
N TYR A 51 -2.22 10.47 -3.95
CA TYR A 51 -2.06 9.13 -3.43
C TYR A 51 -0.58 8.78 -3.26
N LEU A 52 0.26 9.05 -4.26
CA LEU A 52 1.72 8.81 -4.23
C LEU A 52 2.49 9.66 -3.20
N THR A 53 1.82 10.58 -2.52
CA THR A 53 2.44 11.49 -1.55
C THR A 53 1.79 11.39 -0.17
N ILE A 54 1.02 10.33 0.11
CA ILE A 54 0.42 10.15 1.45
C ILE A 54 1.52 9.71 2.41
N GLU A 55 1.82 10.57 3.39
CA GLU A 55 2.70 10.30 4.54
C GLU A 55 2.01 9.36 5.57
N ASP A 56 1.63 8.15 5.14
CA ASP A 56 1.20 7.06 6.02
C ASP A 56 2.12 5.87 5.73
N ASP A 57 2.86 5.42 6.75
CA ASP A 57 3.95 4.43 6.59
C ASP A 57 3.49 3.14 5.88
N GLU A 58 2.25 2.69 6.13
CA GLU A 58 1.69 1.52 5.46
C GLU A 58 1.35 1.87 3.99
N ALA A 59 0.72 3.02 3.73
CA ALA A 59 0.38 3.45 2.37
C ALA A 59 1.60 3.74 1.49
N ALA A 60 2.66 4.31 2.08
CA ALA A 60 3.92 4.60 1.42
C ALA A 60 4.63 3.32 0.96
N MET A 61 4.64 2.27 1.80
CA MET A 61 5.12 0.94 1.42
C MET A 61 4.41 0.41 0.17
N PHE A 62 3.08 0.52 0.13
CA PHE A 62 2.30 0.01 -1.01
C PHE A 62 2.43 0.90 -2.26
N GLN A 63 2.56 2.22 -2.10
CA GLN A 63 2.88 3.13 -3.22
C GLN A 63 4.23 2.77 -3.83
N GLU A 64 5.21 2.44 -2.99
CA GLU A 64 6.53 2.02 -3.44
C GLU A 64 6.48 0.66 -4.15
N GLU A 65 5.65 -0.30 -3.70
CA GLU A 65 5.43 -1.58 -4.42
C GLU A 65 4.83 -1.38 -5.83
N LEU A 66 3.98 -0.36 -6.02
CA LEU A 66 3.41 -0.04 -7.34
C LEU A 66 4.45 0.49 -8.33
N ILE A 67 5.46 1.22 -7.84
CA ILE A 67 6.53 1.80 -8.65
C ILE A 67 7.68 0.79 -8.81
N ASN A 68 7.95 0.04 -7.76
CA ASN A 68 9.03 -0.92 -7.64
C ASN A 68 8.47 -2.32 -7.36
N PRO A 69 8.20 -3.12 -8.40
CA PRO A 69 7.61 -4.45 -8.25
C PRO A 69 8.51 -5.43 -7.48
N ASP A 70 9.82 -5.15 -7.37
CA ASP A 70 10.78 -5.99 -6.66
C ASP A 70 10.94 -5.60 -5.18
N LEU A 71 10.22 -4.58 -4.70
CA LEU A 71 10.40 -4.03 -3.35
C LEU A 71 10.20 -5.09 -2.25
N GLU A 72 9.19 -5.94 -2.38
CA GLU A 72 8.90 -6.97 -1.39
C GLU A 72 10.05 -7.99 -1.29
N ASP A 73 10.62 -8.37 -2.43
CA ASP A 73 11.75 -9.30 -2.50
C ASP A 73 13.04 -8.66 -1.99
N MET A 74 13.26 -7.37 -2.25
CA MET A 74 14.35 -6.61 -1.65
C MET A 74 14.24 -6.55 -0.12
N ILE A 75 13.04 -6.27 0.41
CA ILE A 75 12.80 -6.25 1.87
C ILE A 75 13.09 -7.63 2.48
N LYS A 76 12.64 -8.72 1.83
CA LYS A 76 12.91 -10.10 2.28
C LYS A 76 14.42 -10.40 2.26
N ALA A 77 15.12 -10.04 1.19
CA ALA A 77 16.56 -10.26 1.06
C ALA A 77 17.35 -9.50 2.13
N VAL A 78 17.01 -8.23 2.38
CA VAL A 78 17.65 -7.42 3.43
C VAL A 78 17.42 -8.04 4.81
N LYS A 79 16.19 -8.45 5.13
CA LYS A 79 15.89 -9.13 6.41
C LYS A 79 16.68 -10.42 6.59
N LEU A 80 16.79 -11.23 5.53
CA LEU A 80 17.58 -12.47 5.56
C LEU A 80 19.06 -12.17 5.79
N PHE A 81 19.59 -11.17 5.09
CA PHE A 81 20.98 -10.77 5.22
C PHE A 81 21.30 -10.23 6.62
N THR A 82 20.46 -9.35 7.16
CA THR A 82 20.63 -8.83 8.53
C THR A 82 20.66 -9.96 9.55
N ARG A 83 19.72 -10.92 9.44
CA ARG A 83 19.69 -12.07 10.35
C ARG A 83 20.96 -12.93 10.25
N LEU A 84 21.45 -13.19 9.04
CA LEU A 84 22.71 -13.93 8.85
C LEU A 84 23.89 -13.19 9.45
N MET A 85 23.91 -11.86 9.35
CA MET A 85 24.96 -11.03 9.95
C MET A 85 24.90 -11.02 11.47
N ASP A 86 23.71 -11.00 12.06
CA ASP A 86 23.53 -11.09 13.52
C ASP A 86 24.04 -12.44 14.05
N GLU A 87 23.69 -13.54 13.37
CA GLU A 87 24.15 -14.90 13.72
C GLU A 87 25.69 -15.06 13.59
N LEU A 88 26.32 -14.35 12.65
CA LEU A 88 27.79 -14.32 12.49
C LEU A 88 28.51 -13.42 13.50
N CYS A 89 27.86 -12.38 13.99
CA CYS A 89 28.42 -11.47 15.00
C CYS A 89 28.30 -12.04 16.43
N GLU A 90 27.38 -12.98 16.66
CA GLU A 90 27.20 -13.68 17.94
C GLU A 90 28.05 -14.97 18.08
N SER A 91 28.78 -15.38 17.03
CA SER A 91 29.68 -16.56 17.01
C SER A 91 31.15 -16.21 17.27
#